data_AF-A0A1W9U6A4-F1
#
_entry.id   AF-A0A1W9U6A4-F1
#
_cell.length_a   1.000
_cell.length_b   1.000
_cell.length_c   1.000
_cell.angle_alpha   90.00
_cell.angle_beta   90.00
_cell.angle_gamma   90.00
#
_symmetry.space_group_name_H-M   'P 1'
#
loop_
_entity.id
_entity.type
_entity.pdbx_description
1 polymer ?
#
loop_
_entity_poly.entity_id
_entity_poly.type
_entity_poly.pdbx_seq_one_letter_code
_entity_poly.pdbx_strand_id
1 'polypeptide(L)'
;MKPIVKTVKNKILEAWKIADGVARGKAVEGIEYVAEEMDHIFGILVLGSFVGLPSPPMQISLDLMPLMEEELMLMMEKVDTAHEPISDLFSEFDID
;
A
#
# COMPACT_ATOMS: atom_id res chain seq x y z
N MET A 1 5.02 -26.02 -48.26
CA MET A 1 5.66 -24.73 -47.88
C MET A 1 4.72 -23.67 -47.29
N LYS A 2 3.47 -23.51 -47.80
CA LYS A 2 2.50 -22.53 -47.27
C LYS A 2 2.06 -22.68 -45.78
N PRO A 3 1.94 -23.89 -45.18
CA PRO A 3 1.42 -24.00 -43.81
C PRO A 3 2.44 -23.56 -42.75
N ILE A 4 3.73 -23.84 -42.96
CA ILE A 4 4.81 -23.51 -42.01
C ILE A 4 4.93 -21.99 -41.83
N VAL A 5 4.84 -21.23 -42.93
CA VAL A 5 4.87 -19.76 -42.90
C VAL A 5 3.69 -19.18 -42.11
N LYS A 6 2.50 -19.80 -42.22
CA LYS A 6 1.29 -19.35 -41.50
C LYS A 6 1.42 -19.59 -39.99
N THR A 7 1.99 -20.72 -39.59
CA THR A 7 2.22 -21.05 -38.17
C THR A 7 3.26 -20.13 -37.54
N VAL A 8 4.34 -19.82 -38.24
CA VAL A 8 5.38 -18.89 -37.76
C VAL A 8 4.80 -17.47 -37.63
N LYS A 9 4.03 -17.01 -38.62
CA LYS A 9 3.38 -15.69 -38.58
C LYS A 9 2.41 -15.57 -37.39
N ASN A 10 1.63 -16.62 -37.13
CA ASN A 10 0.71 -16.64 -35.99
C ASN A 10 1.45 -16.61 -34.65
N LYS A 11 2.55 -17.36 -34.50
CA LYS A 11 3.38 -17.31 -33.28
C LYS A 11 3.97 -15.93 -33.02
N ILE A 12 4.43 -15.22 -34.07
CA ILE A 12 4.95 -13.85 -33.94
C ILE A 12 3.84 -12.89 -33.53
N LEU A 13 2.64 -13.01 -34.10
CA LEU A 13 1.48 -12.20 -33.73
C LEU A 13 1.08 -12.42 -32.26
N GLU A 14 1.07 -13.67 -31.80
CA GLU A 14 0.78 -14.00 -30.40
C GLU A 14 1.87 -13.46 -29.46
N ALA A 15 3.14 -13.58 -29.82
CA ALA A 15 4.24 -12.98 -29.06
C ALA A 15 4.13 -11.45 -28.97
N TRP A 16 3.69 -10.79 -30.05
CA TRP A 16 3.49 -9.35 -30.07
C TRP A 16 2.32 -8.90 -29.17
N LYS A 17 1.21 -9.66 -29.15
CA LYS A 17 0.09 -9.40 -28.23
C LYS A 17 0.50 -9.55 -26.77
N ILE A 18 1.29 -10.58 -26.45
CA ILE A 18 1.81 -10.78 -25.10
C ILE A 18 2.72 -9.62 -24.71
N ALA A 19 3.61 -9.19 -25.59
CA ALA A 19 4.50 -8.06 -25.33
C ALA A 19 3.73 -6.75 -25.10
N ASP A 20 2.70 -6.46 -25.91
CA ASP A 20 1.85 -5.27 -25.73
C ASP A 20 1.07 -5.34 -24.41
N GLY A 21 0.54 -6.52 -24.06
CA GLY A 21 -0.13 -6.74 -22.78
C GLY A 21 0.79 -6.53 -21.58
N VAL A 22 2.02 -7.04 -21.63
CA VAL A 22 3.03 -6.84 -20.58
C VAL A 22 3.45 -5.38 -20.47
N ALA A 23 3.65 -4.69 -21.60
CA ALA A 23 4.02 -3.27 -21.61
C ALA A 23 2.93 -2.39 -20.98
N ARG A 24 1.65 -2.65 -21.30
CA ARG A 24 0.52 -1.95 -20.67
C ARG A 24 0.42 -2.28 -19.18
N GLY A 25 0.55 -3.55 -18.81
CA GLY A 25 0.52 -3.97 -17.42
C GLY A 25 1.59 -3.26 -16.58
N LYS A 26 2.83 -3.21 -17.08
CA LYS A 26 3.95 -2.54 -16.41
C LYS A 26 3.75 -1.02 -16.28
N ALA A 27 3.10 -0.38 -17.25
CA ALA A 27 2.79 1.04 -17.18
C ALA A 27 1.71 1.35 -16.13
N VAL A 28 0.71 0.47 -15.98
CA VAL A 28 -0.34 0.62 -14.96
C VAL A 28 0.20 0.34 -13.57
N GLU A 29 0.97 -0.74 -13.40
CA GLU A 29 1.62 -1.13 -12.14
C GLU A 29 2.44 0.02 -11.53
N GLY A 30 3.18 0.76 -12.36
CA GLY A 30 3.95 1.91 -11.89
C GLY A 30 3.07 3.06 -11.36
N ILE A 31 1.91 3.28 -11.95
CA ILE A 31 0.96 4.33 -11.50
C ILE A 31 0.25 3.88 -10.22
N GLU A 32 -0.17 2.62 -10.16
CA GLU A 32 -0.78 2.03 -8.96
C GLU A 32 0.17 2.13 -7.76
N TYR A 33 1.46 1.81 -7.96
CA TYR A 33 2.47 1.96 -6.92
C TYR A 33 2.59 3.39 -6.39
N VAL A 34 2.63 4.39 -7.29
CA VAL A 34 2.73 5.81 -6.88
C VAL A 34 1.48 6.28 -6.16
N ALA A 35 0.29 5.80 -6.58
CA ALA A 35 -0.95 6.10 -5.90
C ALA A 35 -0.95 5.55 -4.47
N GLU A 36 -0.53 4.29 -4.31
CA GLU A 36 -0.39 3.65 -3.00
C GLU A 36 0.64 4.38 -2.10
N GLU A 37 1.77 4.82 -2.68
CA GLU A 37 2.78 5.59 -1.94
C GLU A 37 2.27 6.97 -1.52
N MET A 38 1.43 7.62 -2.35
CA MET A 38 0.76 8.87 -2.00
C MET A 38 -0.20 8.71 -0.81
N ASP A 39 -0.96 7.61 -0.75
CA ASP A 39 -1.86 7.33 0.36
C ASP A 39 -1.09 7.13 1.68
N HIS A 40 0.05 6.44 1.64
CA HIS A 40 0.92 6.30 2.81
C HIS A 40 1.46 7.65 3.31
N ILE A 41 1.96 8.50 2.41
CA ILE A 41 2.45 9.84 2.76
C ILE A 41 1.30 10.70 3.30
N PHE A 42 0.11 10.61 2.70
CA PHE A 42 -1.08 11.31 3.15
C PHE A 42 -1.46 10.89 4.57
N GLY A 43 -1.45 9.59 4.88
CA GLY A 43 -1.63 9.06 6.23
C GLY A 43 -0.63 9.64 7.22
N ILE A 44 0.66 9.71 6.87
CA ILE A 44 1.70 10.33 7.72
C ILE A 44 1.43 11.83 7.93
N LEU A 45 0.96 12.55 6.91
CA LEU A 45 0.64 13.97 7.05
C LEU A 45 -0.57 14.18 7.97
N VAL A 46 -1.63 13.39 7.82
CA VAL A 46 -2.88 13.55 8.58
C VAL A 46 -2.74 13.02 10.00
N LEU A 47 -2.20 11.82 10.17
CA LEU A 47 -2.12 11.10 11.44
C LEU A 47 -0.77 11.28 12.16
N GLY A 48 0.26 11.79 11.49
CA GLY A 48 1.60 11.95 12.06
C GLY A 48 1.64 12.87 13.28
N SER A 49 0.70 13.80 13.43
CA SER A 49 0.57 14.62 14.66
C SER A 49 0.41 13.76 15.91
N PHE A 50 -0.32 12.64 15.80
CA PHE A 50 -0.59 11.75 16.94
C PHE A 50 0.64 10.95 17.35
N VAL A 51 1.65 10.88 16.49
CA VAL A 51 2.92 10.17 16.72
C VAL A 51 4.09 11.18 16.90
N GLY A 52 3.80 12.48 17.00
CA GLY A 52 4.80 13.52 17.26
C GLY A 52 5.60 13.99 16.03
N LEU A 53 5.14 13.66 14.81
CA LEU A 53 5.70 14.21 13.58
C LEU A 53 5.13 15.61 13.31
N PRO A 54 5.90 16.54 12.72
CA PRO A 54 5.41 17.86 12.37
C PRO A 54 4.34 17.73 11.28
N SER A 55 3.08 17.92 11.67
CA SER A 55 1.92 17.75 10.80
C SER A 55 1.37 19.10 10.32
N PRO A 56 0.47 19.09 9.33
CA PRO A 56 -0.38 20.24 9.01
C PRO A 56 -1.15 20.75 10.25
N PRO A 57 -1.69 21.99 10.18
CA PRO A 57 -2.56 22.53 11.23
C PRO A 57 -3.69 21.57 11.62
N MET A 58 -3.92 21.40 12.92
CA MET A 58 -4.82 20.37 13.47
C MET A 58 -6.26 20.44 12.93
N GLN A 59 -6.79 21.63 12.63
CA GLN A 59 -8.09 21.76 11.95
C GLN A 59 -8.14 20.97 10.64
N ILE A 60 -7.09 21.07 9.81
CA ILE A 60 -7.04 20.42 8.50
C ILE A 60 -6.91 18.90 8.68
N SER A 61 -6.08 18.47 9.63
CA SER A 61 -5.94 17.04 9.93
C SER A 61 -7.26 16.42 10.40
N LEU A 62 -8.03 17.12 11.24
CA LEU A 62 -9.34 16.63 11.72
C LEU A 62 -10.37 16.53 10.59
N ASP A 63 -10.40 17.51 9.68
CA ASP A 63 -11.32 17.49 8.54
C ASP A 63 -10.99 16.36 7.54
N LEU A 64 -9.71 16.00 7.42
CA LEU A 64 -9.22 14.96 6.50
C LEU A 64 -9.16 13.57 7.13
N MET A 65 -9.20 13.47 8.46
CA MET A 65 -9.12 12.20 9.20
C MET A 65 -10.15 11.14 8.75
N PRO A 66 -11.42 11.47 8.42
CA PRO A 66 -12.38 10.48 7.95
C PRO A 66 -11.99 9.80 6.63
N LEU A 67 -11.09 10.41 5.84
CA LEU A 67 -10.59 9.79 4.61
C LEU A 67 -9.58 8.68 4.90
N MET A 68 -9.04 8.61 6.12
CA MET A 68 -8.02 7.66 6.58
C MET A 68 -8.52 6.82 7.77
N GLU A 69 -9.83 6.56 7.83
CA GLU A 69 -10.45 5.80 8.92
C GLU A 69 -9.90 4.37 9.02
N GLU A 70 -9.70 3.71 7.88
CA GLU A 70 -9.18 2.34 7.82
C GLU A 70 -7.76 2.27 8.38
N GLU A 71 -6.89 3.19 7.96
CA GLU A 71 -5.52 3.30 8.45
C GLU A 71 -5.48 3.60 9.94
N LEU A 72 -6.37 4.47 10.43
CA LEU A 72 -6.49 4.79 11.85
C LEU A 72 -6.90 3.55 12.66
N MET A 73 -7.89 2.79 12.20
CA MET A 73 -8.30 1.55 12.86
C MET A 73 -7.16 0.53 12.89
N LEU A 74 -6.44 0.38 11.77
CA LEU A 74 -5.32 -0.55 11.64
C LEU A 74 -4.13 -0.15 12.54
N MET A 75 -3.91 1.16 12.76
CA MET A 75 -2.96 1.65 13.75
C MET A 75 -3.39 1.28 15.18
N MET A 76 -4.67 1.43 15.53
CA MET A 76 -5.18 1.08 16.86
C MET A 76 -5.06 -0.41 17.14
N GLU A 77 -5.44 -1.26 16.16
CA GLU A 77 -5.30 -2.72 16.28
C GLU A 77 -3.84 -3.15 16.52
N LYS A 78 -2.89 -2.50 15.83
CA LYS A 78 -1.45 -2.73 16.05
C LYS A 78 -0.99 -2.31 17.45
N VAL A 79 -1.53 -1.21 17.99
CA VAL A 79 -1.21 -0.75 19.36
C VAL A 79 -1.72 -1.74 20.40
N ASP A 80 -2.93 -2.26 20.22
CA ASP A 80 -3.53 -3.25 21.11
C ASP A 80 -2.72 -4.56 21.07
N THR A 81 -2.40 -5.05 19.87
CA THR A 81 -1.58 -6.25 19.67
C THR A 81 -0.17 -6.09 20.23
N ALA A 82 0.41 -4.89 20.21
CA ALA A 82 1.73 -4.63 20.79
C ALA A 82 1.72 -4.55 22.32
N HIS A 83 0.59 -4.12 22.92
CA HIS A 83 0.44 -4.06 24.37
C HIS A 83 0.27 -5.45 24.99
N GLU A 84 -0.41 -6.39 24.33
CA GLU A 84 -0.65 -7.73 24.87
C GLU A 84 0.64 -8.47 25.28
N PRO A 85 1.66 -8.64 24.42
CA PRO A 85 2.89 -9.36 24.78
C PRO A 85 3.74 -8.61 25.81
N ILE A 86 3.71 -7.28 25.79
CA ILE A 86 4.45 -6.45 26.77
C ILE A 86 3.78 -6.57 28.13
N SER A 87 2.46 -6.45 28.19
CA SER A 87 1.67 -6.62 29.41
C SER A 87 1.87 -8.01 30.04
N ASP A 88 1.91 -9.07 29.22
CA ASP A 88 2.20 -10.43 29.67
C ASP A 88 3.64 -10.56 30.20
N LEU A 89 4.60 -9.94 29.53
CA LEU A 89 6.00 -9.94 29.97
C LEU A 89 6.17 -9.22 31.33
N PHE A 90 5.58 -8.03 31.49
CA PHE A 90 5.63 -7.29 32.76
C PHE A 90 4.89 -8.01 33.89
N SER A 91 3.80 -8.72 33.58
CA SER A 91 3.08 -9.55 34.55
C SER A 91 3.88 -10.77 35.02
N GLU A 92 4.65 -11.40 34.13
CA GLU A 92 5.52 -12.55 34.49
C GLU A 92 6.76 -12.11 35.30
N PHE A 93 7.26 -10.89 35.08
CA PHE A 93 8.43 -10.38 35.79
C PHE A 93 8.11 -9.72 37.15
N ASP A 94 6.84 -9.67 37.57
CA ASP A 94 6.36 -9.14 38.87
C ASP A 94 6.94 -7.74 39.17
N ILE A 95 7.05 -6.90 38.13
CA ILE A 95 7.54 -5.53 38.22
C ILE A 95 6.31 -4.62 38.36
N ASP A 96 6.12 -4.06 39.57
CA ASP A 96 5.23 -2.91 39.83
C ASP A 96 5.68 -1.64 39.08
#